data_AF-A0A7V9Z629-F1
#
_entry.id   AF-A0A7V9Z629-F1
#
_cell.length_a   1.000
_cell.length_b   1.000
_cell.length_c   1.000
_cell.angle_alpha   90.00
_cell.angle_beta   90.00
_cell.angle_gamma   90.00
#
_symmetry.space_group_name_H-M   'P 1'
#
loop_
_entity.id
_entity.type
_entity.pdbx_description
1 polymer ?
#
loop_
_entity_poly.entity_id
_entity_poly.type
_entity_poly.pdbx_seq_one_letter_code
_entity_poly.pdbx_strand_id
1 'polypeptide(L)'
;MRIQINGLRDIHAILSNQRKLGGVIETSFLRLRSGEEYPYACITHVDLLGSNYYSIGFVTNEGKKMIVNVNEVSVISSPEHKKISELKNSVYKNLVIKEKFKYLKRLFDIHQGSYTIHFLKEVKMIIDDIGFDIPDPELSSMISKIKDQFKSIA
;
A
#
# COMPACT_ATOMS: atom_id res chain seq x y z
N MET A 1 -14.94 2.80 6.41
CA MET A 1 -14.58 3.63 7.58
C MET A 1 -13.13 4.02 7.40
N ARG A 2 -12.79 5.32 7.27
CA ARG A 2 -11.38 5.72 7.22
C ARG A 2 -10.81 5.58 8.63
N ILE A 3 -9.76 4.79 8.78
CA ILE A 3 -9.09 4.62 10.06
C ILE A 3 -8.44 5.95 10.41
N GLN A 4 -8.81 6.53 11.54
CA GLN A 4 -8.16 7.72 12.05
C GLN A 4 -6.76 7.34 12.55
N ILE A 5 -5.75 8.03 12.04
CA ILE A 5 -4.35 7.81 12.42
C ILE A 5 -3.94 8.91 13.39
N ASN A 6 -3.73 8.55 14.66
CA ASN A 6 -3.42 9.51 15.73
C ASN A 6 -1.93 9.55 16.10
N GLY A 7 -1.11 8.62 15.58
CA GLY A 7 0.33 8.62 15.84
C GLY A 7 1.06 7.41 15.27
N LEU A 8 2.35 7.30 15.61
CA LEU A 8 3.24 6.24 15.10
C LEU A 8 2.76 4.83 15.43
N ARG A 9 2.03 4.65 16.53
CA ARG A 9 1.44 3.36 16.90
C ARG A 9 0.39 2.90 15.90
N ASP A 10 -0.50 3.78 15.47
CA ASP A 10 -1.53 3.47 14.50
C ASP A 10 -0.90 3.21 13.12
N ILE A 11 0.09 4.03 12.75
CA ILE A 11 0.87 3.86 11.52
C ILE A 11 1.54 2.47 11.51
N HIS A 12 2.26 2.13 12.56
CA HIS A 12 2.90 0.82 12.71
C HIS A 12 1.88 -0.32 12.63
N ALA A 13 0.76 -0.22 13.35
CA ALA A 13 -0.27 -1.26 13.36
C ALA A 13 -0.88 -1.51 11.97
N ILE A 14 -1.12 -0.45 11.19
CA ILE A 14 -1.62 -0.56 9.82
C ILE A 14 -0.56 -1.22 8.93
N LEU A 15 0.70 -0.76 8.99
CA LEU A 15 1.79 -1.30 8.17
C LEU A 15 2.11 -2.76 8.51
N SER A 16 2.11 -3.16 9.78
CA SER A 16 2.28 -4.56 10.19
C SER A 16 1.17 -5.47 9.69
N ASN A 17 -0.02 -4.92 9.40
CA ASN A 17 -1.17 -5.66 8.88
C ASN A 17 -1.43 -5.41 7.38
N GLN A 18 -0.46 -4.84 6.65
CA GLN A 18 -0.65 -4.45 5.25
C GLN A 18 -1.07 -5.62 4.33
N ARG A 19 -0.65 -6.86 4.63
CA ARG A 19 -1.13 -8.05 3.89
C ARG A 19 -2.64 -8.27 4.01
N LYS A 20 -3.25 -7.88 5.13
CA LYS A 20 -4.69 -8.03 5.38
C LYS A 20 -5.49 -6.79 4.98
N LEU A 21 -4.91 -5.60 5.19
CA LEU A 21 -5.60 -4.32 5.00
C LEU A 21 -5.39 -3.73 3.60
N GLY A 22 -4.32 -4.11 2.92
CA GLY A 22 -3.87 -3.44 1.70
C GLY A 22 -3.47 -1.98 1.93
N GLY A 23 -3.28 -1.25 0.84
CA GLY A 23 -3.05 0.18 0.86
C GLY A 23 -1.69 0.61 1.39
N VAL A 24 -1.56 1.91 1.63
CA VAL A 24 -0.40 2.57 2.23
C VAL A 24 -0.86 3.82 3.00
N ILE A 25 0.01 4.36 3.85
CA ILE A 25 -0.24 5.60 4.56
C ILE A 25 0.36 6.74 3.74
N GLU A 26 -0.49 7.62 3.22
CA GLU A 26 -0.08 8.84 2.53
C GLU A 26 -0.32 10.04 3.44
N THR A 27 0.68 10.92 3.51
CA THR A 27 0.60 12.16 4.27
C THR A 27 0.21 13.32 3.35
N SER A 28 -0.38 14.38 3.90
CA SER A 28 -0.46 15.64 3.14
C SER A 28 0.94 16.19 2.89
N PHE A 29 1.77 16.20 3.94
CA PHE A 29 3.21 16.35 3.85
C PHE A 29 3.90 15.70 5.05
N LEU A 30 5.18 15.36 4.87
CA LEU A 30 6.10 15.01 5.95
C LEU A 30 7.22 16.05 5.99
N ARG A 31 7.46 16.65 7.15
CA ARG A 31 8.51 17.65 7.34
C ARG A 31 9.58 17.12 8.28
N LEU A 32 10.85 17.32 7.93
CA LEU A 32 12.00 17.02 8.78
C LEU A 32 12.34 18.21 9.69
N ARG A 33 13.20 18.00 10.69
CA ARG A 33 13.73 19.08 11.54
C ARG A 33 14.61 20.06 10.77
N SER A 34 15.24 19.61 9.69
CA SER A 34 15.99 20.46 8.75
C SER A 34 15.11 21.51 8.06
N GLY A 35 13.79 21.33 8.06
CA GLY A 35 12.82 22.16 7.34
C GLY A 35 12.44 21.60 5.97
N GLU A 36 13.12 20.56 5.48
CA GLU A 36 12.73 19.85 4.26
C GLU A 36 11.31 19.31 4.37
N GLU A 37 10.50 19.54 3.35
CA GLU A 37 9.10 19.13 3.29
C GLU A 37 8.85 18.25 2.07
N TYR A 38 8.22 17.11 2.31
CA TYR A 38 7.90 16.12 1.29
C TYR A 38 6.38 16.00 1.17
N PRO A 39 5.76 16.64 0.16
CA PRO A 39 4.33 16.52 -0.07
C PRO A 39 3.99 15.10 -0.53
N TYR A 40 2.81 14.61 -0.16
CA TYR A 40 2.33 13.27 -0.55
C TYR A 40 3.34 12.15 -0.24
N ALA A 41 4.10 12.29 0.84
CA ALA A 41 5.02 11.24 1.26
C ALA A 41 4.24 9.99 1.68
N CYS A 42 4.63 8.85 1.13
CA CYS A 42 4.04 7.55 1.47
C CYS A 42 4.90 6.87 2.52
N ILE A 43 4.39 6.70 3.73
CA ILE A 43 5.08 5.99 4.80
C ILE A 43 4.97 4.50 4.51
N THR A 44 6.12 3.84 4.39
CA THR A 44 6.22 2.42 4.02
C THR A 44 6.66 1.56 5.18
N HIS A 45 7.27 2.16 6.21
CA HIS A 45 7.83 1.42 7.33
C HIS A 45 7.95 2.29 8.59
N VAL A 46 7.83 1.67 9.76
CA VAL A 46 8.16 2.26 11.06
C VAL A 46 8.89 1.20 11.87
N ASP A 47 10.11 1.48 12.30
CA ASP A 47 10.87 0.57 13.18
C ASP A 47 10.43 0.72 14.63
N LEU A 48 10.06 -0.40 15.25
CA LEU A 48 9.76 -0.54 16.67
C LEU A 48 10.73 -1.54 17.29
N LEU A 49 11.45 -1.14 18.33
CA LEU A 49 12.24 -2.05 19.17
C LEU A 49 11.81 -1.88 20.64
N GLY A 50 11.30 -2.95 21.22
CA GLY A 50 10.61 -2.90 22.50
C GLY A 50 9.36 -2.01 22.43
N SER A 51 9.34 -0.94 23.22
CA SER A 51 8.27 0.07 23.24
C SER A 51 8.60 1.35 22.48
N ASN A 52 9.78 1.45 21.87
CA ASN A 52 10.29 2.69 21.28
C ASN A 52 10.27 2.64 19.75
N TYR A 53 9.77 3.71 19.13
CA TYR A 53 9.88 3.92 17.68
C TYR A 53 11.23 4.57 17.36
N TYR A 54 11.95 4.05 16.37
CA TYR A 54 13.33 4.48 16.07
C TYR A 54 13.48 5.16 14.72
N SER A 55 12.88 4.58 13.69
CA SER A 55 13.00 5.08 12.33
C SER A 55 11.66 5.09 11.63
N ILE A 56 11.51 5.97 10.65
CA ILE A 56 10.42 5.96 9.69
C ILE A 56 10.99 5.85 8.29
N GLY A 57 10.47 4.88 7.53
CA GLY A 57 10.72 4.74 6.11
C GLY A 57 9.59 5.37 5.31
N PHE A 58 9.92 6.22 4.35
CA PHE A 58 8.92 6.80 3.45
C PHE A 58 9.45 6.98 2.03
N VAL A 59 8.54 7.11 1.08
CA VAL A 59 8.85 7.41 -0.32
C VAL A 59 8.36 8.82 -0.64
N THR A 60 9.25 9.64 -1.19
CA THR A 60 8.92 11.01 -1.61
C THR A 60 8.02 10.99 -2.86
N ASN A 61 7.42 12.13 -3.20
CA ASN A 61 6.69 12.31 -4.47
C ASN A 61 7.58 12.13 -5.72
N GLU A 62 8.90 12.23 -5.58
CA GLU A 62 9.90 11.95 -6.62
C GLU A 62 10.28 10.47 -6.70
N GLY A 63 9.76 9.62 -5.81
CA GLY A 63 10.09 8.19 -5.75
C GLY A 63 11.36 7.86 -4.98
N LYS A 64 12.00 8.83 -4.31
CA LYS A 64 13.17 8.56 -3.47
C LYS A 64 12.75 7.86 -2.19
N LYS A 65 13.44 6.78 -1.84
CA LYS A 65 13.23 6.04 -0.58
C LYS A 65 14.11 6.67 0.49
N MET A 66 13.49 7.08 1.59
CA MET A 66 14.14 7.71 2.72
C MET A 66 13.92 6.84 3.96
N ILE A 67 14.95 6.72 4.79
CA ILE A 67 14.85 6.20 6.15
C ILE A 67 15.48 7.24 7.05
N VAL A 68 14.71 7.76 8.00
CA VAL A 68 15.17 8.79 8.93
C VAL A 68 14.85 8.36 10.36
N ASN A 69 15.66 8.83 11.31
CA ASN A 69 15.32 8.66 12.71
C ASN A 69 14.01 9.40 13.01
N VAL A 70 13.13 8.84 13.85
CA VAL A 70 11.85 9.51 14.20
C VAL A 70 12.08 10.87 14.85
N ASN A 71 13.20 11.06 15.54
CA ASN A 71 13.58 12.34 16.10
C ASN A 71 13.87 13.38 15.02
N GLU A 72 14.24 13.00 13.80
CA GLU A 72 14.44 13.94 12.69
C GLU A 72 13.12 14.38 12.05
N VAL A 73 12.00 13.76 12.40
CA VAL A 73 10.68 14.14 11.88
C VAL A 73 10.12 15.26 12.74
N SER A 74 9.83 16.41 12.14
CA SER A 74 9.17 17.52 12.83
C SER A 74 7.65 17.39 12.76
N VAL A 75 7.09 17.03 11.60
CA VAL A 75 5.65 16.94 11.38
C VAL A 75 5.30 15.80 10.43
N ILE A 76 4.29 15.01 10.79
CA ILE A 76 3.55 14.12 9.88
C ILE A 76 2.14 14.70 9.76
N SER A 77 1.84 15.35 8.64
CA SER A 77 0.60 16.12 8.48
C SER A 77 -0.50 15.27 7.84
N SER A 78 -1.65 15.21 8.51
CA SER A 78 -2.87 14.52 8.07
C SER A 78 -2.59 13.16 7.40
N PRO A 79 -1.99 12.19 8.13
CA PRO A 79 -1.75 10.87 7.58
C PRO A 79 -3.08 10.14 7.33
N GLU A 80 -3.23 9.56 6.14
CA GLU A 80 -4.41 8.81 5.73
C GLU A 80 -4.03 7.43 5.22
N HIS A 81 -4.73 6.39 5.68
CA HIS A 81 -4.66 5.07 5.05
C HIS A 81 -5.48 5.09 3.77
N LYS A 82 -4.80 4.90 2.63
CA LYS A 82 -5.38 4.95 1.30
C LYS A 82 -5.14 3.65 0.57
N LYS A 83 -6.12 3.27 -0.26
CA LYS A 83 -5.90 2.27 -1.29
C LYS A 83 -4.86 2.76 -2.28
N ILE A 84 -4.13 1.86 -2.93
CA ILE A 84 -3.13 2.23 -3.94
C ILE A 84 -3.77 3.02 -5.09
N SER A 85 -5.00 2.69 -5.48
CA SER A 85 -5.77 3.43 -6.48
C SER A 85 -6.03 4.90 -6.13
N GLU A 86 -6.03 5.25 -4.84
CA GLU A 86 -6.39 6.59 -4.32
C GLU A 86 -5.18 7.49 -4.05
N LEU A 87 -3.95 6.98 -4.26
CA LEU A 87 -2.73 7.73 -3.97
C LEU A 87 -2.55 8.92 -4.91
N LYS A 88 -2.11 10.03 -4.31
CA LYS A 88 -1.65 11.24 -5.01
C LYS A 88 -0.18 11.13 -5.40
N ASN A 89 0.63 10.38 -4.66
CA ASN A 89 2.00 10.05 -5.04
C ASN A 89 2.01 9.10 -6.25
N SER A 90 1.98 9.66 -7.45
CA SER A 90 1.90 8.91 -8.71
C SER A 90 3.11 8.00 -8.93
N VAL A 91 4.31 8.42 -8.50
CA VAL A 91 5.54 7.64 -8.65
C VAL A 91 5.46 6.37 -7.80
N TYR A 92 5.11 6.51 -6.51
CA TYR A 92 4.97 5.37 -5.63
C TYR A 92 3.77 4.49 -6.02
N LYS A 93 2.65 5.09 -6.42
CA LYS A 93 1.48 4.38 -6.95
C LYS A 93 1.86 3.45 -8.09
N ASN A 94 2.55 3.95 -9.11
CA ASN A 94 2.95 3.16 -10.27
C ASN A 94 3.92 2.04 -9.89
N LEU A 95 4.84 2.31 -8.96
CA LEU A 95 5.77 1.30 -8.44
C LEU A 95 5.01 0.14 -7.77
N VAL A 96 4.09 0.45 -6.86
CA VAL A 96 3.34 -0.58 -6.12
C VAL A 96 2.37 -1.33 -7.04
N ILE A 97 1.71 -0.66 -7.99
CA ILE A 97 0.86 -1.32 -9.00
C ILE A 97 1.67 -2.35 -9.78
N LYS A 98 2.88 -2.00 -10.23
CA LYS A 98 3.76 -2.91 -10.96
C LYS A 98 4.16 -4.13 -10.13
N GLU A 99 4.48 -3.94 -8.85
CA GLU A 99 4.81 -5.04 -7.93
C GLU A 99 3.61 -5.96 -7.67
N LYS A 100 2.43 -5.38 -7.40
CA LYS A 100 1.19 -6.13 -7.19
C LYS A 100 0.74 -6.87 -8.44
N PHE A 101 0.94 -6.30 -9.62
CA PHE A 101 0.67 -7.00 -10.88
C PHE A 101 1.59 -8.21 -11.06
N LYS A 102 2.91 -8.04 -10.84
CA LYS A 102 3.86 -9.14 -10.88
C LYS A 102 3.48 -10.25 -9.90
N TYR A 103 3.01 -9.89 -8.72
CA TYR A 103 2.52 -10.85 -7.72
C TYR A 103 1.25 -11.57 -8.19
N LEU A 104 0.26 -10.84 -8.70
CA LEU A 104 -0.96 -11.44 -9.27
C LEU A 104 -0.64 -12.43 -10.37
N LYS A 105 0.22 -12.08 -11.33
CA LYS A 105 0.63 -12.99 -12.40
C LYS A 105 1.16 -14.31 -11.84
N ARG A 106 2.10 -14.22 -10.90
CA ARG A 106 2.65 -15.39 -10.21
C ARG A 106 1.58 -16.19 -9.45
N LEU A 107 0.62 -15.52 -8.83
CA LEU A 107 -0.46 -16.17 -8.10
C LEU A 107 -1.35 -16.99 -9.05
N PHE A 108 -1.70 -16.45 -10.22
CA PHE A 108 -2.44 -17.19 -11.26
C PHE A 108 -1.63 -18.35 -11.84
N ASP A 109 -0.34 -18.16 -12.07
CA ASP A 109 0.54 -19.23 -12.60
C ASP A 109 0.61 -20.43 -11.64
N ILE A 110 0.69 -20.17 -10.33
CA ILE A 110 0.75 -21.22 -9.30
C ILE A 110 -0.58 -21.97 -9.17
N HIS A 111 -1.70 -21.26 -9.31
CA HIS A 111 -3.04 -21.81 -9.08
C HIS A 111 -3.79 -22.19 -10.37
N GLN A 112 -3.10 -22.23 -11.51
CA GLN A 112 -3.70 -22.54 -12.79
C GLN A 112 -4.42 -23.89 -12.73
N GLY A 113 -5.72 -23.89 -13.04
CA GLY A 113 -6.55 -25.10 -13.01
C GLY A 113 -7.14 -25.47 -11.64
N SER A 114 -6.83 -24.75 -10.57
CA SER A 114 -7.45 -24.95 -9.25
C SER A 114 -7.56 -23.64 -8.45
N TYR A 115 -8.61 -22.88 -8.73
CA TYR A 115 -8.93 -21.64 -8.02
C TYR A 115 -9.69 -21.95 -6.73
N THR A 116 -8.96 -22.01 -5.63
CA THR A 116 -9.55 -22.18 -4.29
C THR A 116 -10.20 -20.87 -3.82
N ILE A 117 -11.05 -20.95 -2.79
CA ILE A 117 -11.63 -19.76 -2.17
C ILE A 117 -10.56 -18.82 -1.57
N HIS A 118 -9.43 -19.35 -1.11
CA HIS A 118 -8.33 -18.56 -0.59
C HIS A 118 -7.64 -17.76 -1.69
N PHE A 119 -7.38 -18.40 -2.84
CA PHE A 119 -6.86 -17.73 -4.03
C PHE A 119 -7.78 -16.58 -4.44
N LEU A 120 -9.07 -16.84 -4.58
CA LEU A 120 -10.02 -15.82 -5.03
C LEU A 120 -10.14 -14.66 -4.03
N LYS A 121 -10.11 -14.93 -2.71
CA LYS A 121 -10.08 -13.87 -1.69
C LYS A 121 -8.84 -12.98 -1.83
N GLU A 122 -7.67 -13.59 -2.01
CA GLU A 122 -6.41 -12.86 -2.14
C GLU A 122 -6.37 -12.01 -3.42
N VAL A 123 -6.80 -12.57 -4.56
CA VAL A 123 -6.89 -11.81 -5.81
C VAL A 123 -7.86 -10.63 -5.66
N LYS A 124 -9.04 -10.86 -5.08
CA LYS A 124 -10.04 -9.80 -4.84
C LYS A 124 -9.46 -8.68 -3.99
N MET A 125 -8.76 -9.01 -2.90
CA MET A 125 -8.12 -8.01 -2.05
C MET A 125 -7.10 -7.15 -2.79
N ILE A 126 -6.30 -7.75 -3.67
CA ILE A 126 -5.29 -7.00 -4.44
C ILE A 126 -5.98 -6.08 -5.45
N ILE A 127 -6.98 -6.57 -6.17
CA ILE A 127 -7.73 -5.79 -7.16
C ILE A 127 -8.46 -4.62 -6.48
N ASP A 128 -9.12 -4.87 -5.35
CA ASP A 128 -9.82 -3.84 -4.58
C ASP A 128 -8.87 -2.73 -4.10
N ASP A 129 -7.58 -3.03 -3.96
CA ASP A 129 -6.54 -2.09 -3.52
C ASP A 129 -5.95 -1.27 -4.69
N ILE A 130 -5.62 -1.92 -5.82
CA ILE A 130 -5.02 -1.23 -6.98
C ILE A 130 -6.06 -0.63 -7.94
N GLY A 131 -7.34 -1.01 -7.81
CA GLY A 131 -8.42 -0.59 -8.70
C GLY A 131 -8.56 -1.45 -9.95
N PHE A 132 -9.67 -1.29 -10.67
CA PHE A 132 -9.96 -2.01 -11.93
C PHE A 132 -9.44 -1.29 -13.18
N ASP A 133 -9.13 0.01 -13.08
CA ASP A 133 -8.62 0.83 -14.18
C ASP A 133 -7.11 0.61 -14.39
N ILE A 134 -6.73 -0.65 -14.60
CA ILE A 134 -5.34 -1.02 -14.84
C ILE A 134 -5.14 -1.08 -16.35
N PRO A 135 -4.27 -0.24 -16.94
CA PRO A 135 -4.07 -0.18 -18.40
C PRO A 135 -3.38 -1.42 -18.98
N ASP A 136 -3.17 -2.47 -18.18
CA ASP A 136 -2.53 -3.72 -18.61
C ASP A 136 -3.58 -4.68 -19.20
N PRO A 137 -3.50 -4.99 -20.52
CA PRO A 137 -4.46 -5.87 -21.18
C PRO A 137 -4.38 -7.32 -20.71
N GLU A 138 -3.18 -7.77 -20.31
CA GLU A 138 -2.96 -9.13 -19.81
C GLU A 138 -3.68 -9.30 -18.48
N LEU A 139 -3.51 -8.34 -17.57
CA LEU A 139 -4.21 -8.37 -16.28
C LEU A 139 -5.73 -8.32 -16.44
N SER A 140 -6.22 -7.45 -17.33
CA SER A 140 -7.65 -7.33 -17.63
C SER A 140 -8.25 -8.66 -18.11
N SER A 141 -7.52 -9.39 -18.95
CA SER A 141 -7.89 -10.73 -19.43
C SER A 141 -7.86 -11.78 -18.32
N MET A 142 -6.89 -11.73 -17.39
CA MET A 142 -6.83 -12.66 -16.27
C MET A 142 -7.99 -12.45 -15.29
N ILE A 143 -8.32 -11.20 -14.97
CA ILE A 143 -9.41 -10.85 -14.06
C ILE A 143 -10.76 -11.22 -14.66
N SER A 144 -10.97 -11.03 -15.97
CA SER A 144 -12.24 -11.37 -16.62
C SER A 144 -12.58 -12.86 -16.51
N LYS A 145 -11.58 -13.75 -16.59
CA LYS A 145 -11.75 -15.22 -16.49
C LYS A 145 -12.29 -15.69 -15.14
N ILE A 146 -12.08 -14.93 -14.07
CA ILE A 146 -12.51 -15.29 -12.71
C ILE A 146 -13.59 -14.36 -12.17
N LYS A 147 -14.05 -13.39 -12.98
CA LYS A 147 -14.99 -12.34 -12.56
C LYS A 147 -16.31 -12.91 -12.05
N ASP A 148 -16.81 -13.98 -12.66
CA ASP A 148 -18.03 -14.65 -12.22
C ASP A 148 -17.84 -15.47 -10.93
N GLN A 149 -16.61 -15.91 -10.64
CA GLN A 149 -16.26 -16.64 -9.43
C GLN A 149 -16.12 -15.71 -8.21
N PHE A 150 -15.99 -14.39 -8.40
CA PHE A 150 -16.01 -13.44 -7.28
C PHE A 150 -17.41 -13.24 -6.69
N LYS A 151 -18.48 -13.49 -7.46
CA LYS A 151 -19.87 -13.33 -6.98
C LYS A 151 -20.25 -14.34 -5.90
N SER A 152 -19.57 -15.50 -5.85
CA SER A 152 -19.80 -16.54 -4.84
C SER A 152 -19.01 -16.33 -3.55
N ILE A 153 -18.20 -15.28 -3.47
CA ILE A 153 -17.35 -14.95 -2.30
C ILE A 153 -17.85 -13.63 -1.72
N ALA A 154 -18.99 -13.74 -1.02
CA ALA A 154 -19.51 -12.73 -0.13
C ALA A 154 -18.92 -12.95 1.27
#